data_AF-A0A931WLW9-F1
#
_entry.id   AF-A0A931WLW9-F1
#
_cell.length_a   1.000
_cell.length_b   1.000
_cell.length_c   1.000
_cell.angle_alpha   90.00
_cell.angle_beta   90.00
_cell.angle_gamma   90.00
#
_symmetry.space_group_name_H-M   'P 1'
#
loop_
_entity.id
_entity.type
_entity.pdbx_description
1 polymer ?
#
loop_
_entity_poly.entity_id
_entity_poly.type
_entity_poly.pdbx_seq_one_letter_code
_entity_poly.pdbx_strand_id
1 'polypeptide(L)' 'MTNQTEVEEYNYSVFVGSEEFVSFRTLLPVGSSAPDFQATLLETGQPMKLSEYWKKRDVLIEFGSLT' A
#
# COMPACT_ATOMS: atom_id res chain seq x y z
N MET A 1 28.58 21.53 -17.06
CA MET A 1 27.27 20.85 -17.08
C MET A 1 27.27 19.91 -15.89
N THR A 2 26.59 20.29 -14.82
CA THR A 2 26.61 19.54 -13.56
C THR A 2 25.34 18.71 -13.52
N ASN A 3 25.46 17.39 -13.67
CA ASN A 3 24.35 16.45 -13.47
C ASN A 3 23.97 16.49 -12.00
N GLN A 4 22.93 17.25 -11.65
CA GLN A 4 22.24 17.09 -10.39
C GLN A 4 21.37 15.83 -10.51
N THR A 5 21.83 14.74 -9.93
CA THR A 5 20.96 13.62 -9.61
C THR A 5 20.09 14.11 -8.45
N GLU A 6 18.85 14.51 -8.74
CA GLU A 6 17.85 14.73 -7.70
C GLU A 6 17.72 13.42 -6.94
N VAL A 7 18.21 13.40 -5.71
CA VAL A 7 17.90 12.33 -4.78
C VAL A 7 16.47 12.59 -4.36
N GLU A 8 15.51 11.94 -5.03
CA GLU A 8 14.13 11.90 -4.55
C GLU A 8 14.15 11.25 -3.17
N GLU A 9 13.97 12.07 -2.13
CA GLU A 9 13.84 11.57 -0.77
C GLU A 9 12.68 10.57 -0.70
N TYR A 10 12.90 9.44 -0.02
CA TYR A 10 11.91 8.37 0.08
C TYR A 10 10.55 8.93 0.53
N ASN A 11 9.47 8.68 -0.23
CA ASN A 11 8.18 9.35 -0.04
C ASN A 11 7.68 9.41 1.42
N TYR A 12 7.96 8.39 2.24
CA TYR A 12 7.55 8.38 3.65
C TYR A 12 8.41 9.23 4.61
N SER A 13 9.61 9.67 4.22
CA SER A 13 10.45 10.53 5.06
C SER A 13 10.03 12.00 5.02
N VAL A 14 9.37 12.44 3.95
CA VAL A 14 8.88 13.82 3.78
C VAL A 14 7.36 13.96 3.85
N PHE A 15 6.63 12.84 3.80
CA PHE A 15 5.18 12.86 3.85
C PHE A 15 4.66 13.32 5.21
N VAL A 16 4.07 14.52 5.26
CA VAL A 16 3.29 15.02 6.38
C VAL A 16 1.83 14.65 6.15
N GLY A 17 1.39 13.52 6.74
CA GLY A 17 0.02 13.06 6.63
C GLY A 17 -0.98 13.92 7.40
N SER A 18 -2.25 13.90 6.98
CA SER A 18 -3.35 14.44 7.79
C SER A 18 -3.50 13.66 9.10
N GLU A 19 -4.20 14.22 10.10
CA GLU A 19 -4.49 13.53 11.37
C GLU A 19 -5.16 12.16 11.16
N GLU A 20 -5.97 12.02 10.12
CA GLU A 20 -6.62 10.76 9.74
C GLU A 20 -5.62 9.72 9.24
N PHE A 21 -4.60 10.14 8.48
CA PHE A 21 -3.53 9.26 8.02
C PHE A 21 -2.61 8.82 9.17
N VAL A 22 -2.35 9.70 10.14
CA VAL A 22 -1.58 9.33 11.34
C VAL A 22 -2.34 8.29 12.15
N SER A 23 -3.66 8.45 12.28
CA SER A 23 -4.56 7.50 12.94
C SER A 23 -4.62 6.15 12.21
N PHE A 24 -4.47 6.13 10.88
CA PHE A 24 -4.43 4.88 10.11
C PHE A 24 -3.32 3.92 10.56
N ARG A 25 -2.18 4.45 11.05
CA ARG A 25 -1.04 3.64 11.54
C ARG A 25 -1.40 2.74 12.72
N THR A 26 -2.44 3.07 13.48
CA THR A 26 -2.86 2.29 14.65
C THR A 26 -4.03 1.35 14.36
N LEU A 27 -4.65 1.43 13.18
CA LEU A 27 -5.83 0.63 12.84
C LEU A 27 -5.53 -0.86 12.62
N LEU A 28 -4.31 -1.20 12.18
CA LEU A 28 -3.91 -2.57 11.87
C LEU A 28 -2.53 -2.90 12.46
N PRO A 29 -2.45 -3.14 13.78
CA PRO A 29 -1.19 -3.51 14.41
C PRO A 29 -0.70 -4.89 13.94
N VAL A 30 0.61 -5.11 13.99
CA VAL A 30 1.25 -6.39 13.65
C VAL A 30 0.63 -7.52 14.48
N GLY A 31 0.32 -8.63 13.83
CA GLY A 31 -0.36 -9.79 14.44
C GLY A 31 -1.89 -9.73 14.37
N SER A 32 -2.47 -8.62 13.91
CA SER A 32 -3.90 -8.56 13.60
C SER A 32 -4.24 -9.37 12.36
N SER A 33 -5.48 -9.85 12.28
CA SER A 33 -6.01 -10.44 11.05
C SER A 33 -6.01 -9.42 9.93
N ALA A 34 -5.46 -9.80 8.77
CA ALA A 34 -5.47 -8.95 7.58
C ALA A 34 -6.92 -8.73 7.10
N PRO A 35 -7.31 -7.49 6.71
CA PRO A 35 -8.64 -7.22 6.18
C PRO A 35 -8.89 -7.94 4.86
N ASP A 36 -9.96 -8.71 4.76
CA ASP A 36 -10.35 -9.39 3.52
C ASP A 36 -11.24 -8.49 2.66
N PHE A 37 -10.62 -7.45 2.07
CA PHE A 37 -11.33 -6.50 1.22
C PHE A 37 -11.46 -7.00 -0.23
N GLN A 38 -12.41 -6.41 -0.94
CA GLN A 38 -12.64 -6.66 -2.35
C GLN A 38 -11.89 -5.63 -3.21
N ALA A 39 -11.08 -6.11 -4.15
CA ALA A 39 -10.36 -5.33 -5.13
C ALA A 39 -10.85 -5.66 -6.55
N THR A 40 -10.49 -4.82 -7.51
CA THR A 40 -10.71 -5.08 -8.94
C THR A 40 -9.38 -5.46 -9.57
N LEU A 41 -9.33 -6.62 -10.22
CA LEU A 41 -8.15 -7.03 -11.00
C LEU A 41 -7.98 -6.13 -12.23
N LEU A 42 -6.80 -5.56 -12.40
CA LEU A 42 -6.50 -4.70 -13.55
C LEU A 42 -6.59 -5.46 -14.88
N GLU A 43 -6.09 -6.70 -14.93
CA GLU A 43 -6.02 -7.50 -16.15
C GLU A 43 -7.39 -7.92 -16.70
N THR A 44 -8.36 -8.15 -15.81
CA THR A 44 -9.65 -8.77 -16.17
C THR A 44 -10.86 -7.89 -15.88
N GLY A 45 -10.66 -6.82 -15.10
CA GLY A 45 -11.75 -5.99 -14.56
C GLY A 45 -12.66 -6.71 -13.57
N GLN A 46 -12.35 -7.96 -13.19
CA GLN A 46 -13.20 -8.76 -12.31
C GLN A 46 -12.93 -8.46 -10.82
N PRO A 47 -13.96 -8.59 -9.97
CA PRO A 47 -13.77 -8.49 -8.54
C PRO A 47 -12.96 -9.65 -7.98
N MET A 48 -12.24 -9.37 -6.90
CA MET A 48 -11.33 -10.28 -6.25
C MET A 48 -11.30 -10.05 -4.75
N LYS A 49 -11.25 -11.12 -3.95
CA LYS A 49 -10.95 -11.04 -2.52
C LYS A 49 -9.46 -11.27 -2.26
N LEU A 50 -8.89 -10.49 -1.36
CA LEU A 50 -7.48 -10.60 -1.00
C LEU A 50 -7.14 -11.97 -0.38
N SER A 51 -8.09 -12.57 0.34
CA SER A 51 -7.91 -13.90 0.94
C SER A 51 -7.66 -15.02 -0.05
N GLU A 52 -8.02 -14.85 -1.32
CA GLU A 52 -7.71 -15.83 -2.36
C GLU A 52 -6.20 -15.96 -2.64
N TYR A 53 -5.38 -14.96 -2.26
CA TYR A 53 -3.93 -14.98 -2.43
C TYR A 53 -3.22 -15.50 -1.18
N TRP A 54 -3.53 -14.94 -0.01
CA TRP A 54 -2.80 -15.33 1.21
C TRP A 54 -3.11 -16.75 1.69
N LYS A 55 -4.25 -17.34 1.28
CA LYS A 55 -4.57 -18.75 1.57
C LYS A 55 -3.54 -19.71 0.97
N LYS A 56 -2.82 -19.29 -0.07
CA LYS A 56 -1.92 -20.16 -0.85
C LYS A 56 -0.44 -19.89 -0.58
N ARG A 57 -0.09 -18.68 -0.13
CA ARG A 57 1.29 -18.21 0.06
C ARG A 57 1.32 -16.91 0.84
N ASP A 58 2.48 -16.53 1.35
CA ASP A 58 2.69 -15.19 1.88
C ASP A 58 2.55 -14.14 0.78
N VAL A 59 2.01 -12.97 1.14
CA VAL A 59 1.70 -11.88 0.21
C VAL A 59 2.29 -10.58 0.73
N LEU A 60 3.01 -9.86 -0.13
CA LEU A 60 3.38 -8.47 0.06
C LEU A 60 2.39 -7.59 -0.69
N ILE A 61 1.87 -6.55 -0.05
CA ILE A 61 0.91 -5.61 -0.64
C ILE A 61 1.52 -4.22 -0.61
N GLU A 62 1.47 -3.55 -1.74
CA GLU A 62 1.88 -2.15 -1.90
C GLU A 62 0.67 -1.34 -2.35
N PHE A 63 0.45 -0.20 -1.69
CA PHE A 63 -0.59 0.76 -2.08
C PHE A 63 0.08 1.94 -2.77
N GLY A 64 -0.43 2.32 -3.93
CA GLY A 64 0.06 3.46 -4.70
C GLY A 64 -0.95 3.92 -5.73
N SER A 65 -0.71 5.11 -6.27
CA SER A 65 -1.49 5.70 -7.36
C SER A 65 -0.55 6.39 -8.34
N LEU A 66 -0.90 6.36 -9.62
CA LEU A 66 -0.32 7.30 -10.58
C LEU A 66 -0.97 8.66 -10.35
N THR A 67 -0.17 9.67 -10.02
CA THR A 67 -0.60 11.07 -9.86
C THR A 67 -0.20 11.88 -11.08
#